data_AF-I3SG31-F1
#
_entry.id   AF-I3SG31-F1
#
_cell.length_a   1.000
_cell.length_b   1.000
_cell.length_c   1.000
_cell.angle_alpha   90.00
_cell.angle_beta   90.00
_cell.angle_gamma   90.00
#
_symmetry.space_group_name_H-M   'P 1'
#
loop_
_entity.id
_entity.type
_entity.pdbx_description
1 polymer ?
#
loop_
_entity_poly.entity_id
_entity_poly.type
_entity_poly.pdbx_seq_one_letter_code
_entity_poly.pdbx_strand_id
1 'polypeptide(L)'
;MQIATDIICGFPGETDEDFEQTVNLIKEYKFSQVHISQFYPRPGTPAARMKKVPSNVVKRRSRELTNVFESFTPYSGMEGKVERIWITDIATDGVHLVGHTKGYIQVLVIAPDDMLGSSALAKITSVGRWSVFGEVIETINPASDNKALNKQVPTQDMSSLCCNQTKTCEISEEPESCACGNVDSCCSQSTLVKTDNSRDTVVLPQNQNNKNLFGWILRKRKNLHKRVESELASGSDLKQERSMRKWDFVDKALLGGISISILTIIALLVCLRFSVLWSQ
;
A
#
# COMPACT_ATOMS: atom_id res chain seq x y z
N MET A 1 -2.30 15.38 3.79
CA MET A 1 -2.35 15.09 2.34
C MET A 1 -1.08 14.33 1.99
N GLN A 2 -1.16 13.33 1.12
CA GLN A 2 0.00 12.56 0.66
C GLN A 2 0.03 12.60 -0.86
N ILE A 3 1.23 12.75 -1.44
CA ILE A 3 1.43 12.80 -2.88
C ILE A 3 2.36 11.64 -3.26
N ALA A 4 1.95 10.90 -4.28
CA ALA A 4 2.72 9.88 -4.97
C ALA A 4 2.89 10.33 -6.44
N THR A 5 3.97 9.90 -7.09
CA THR A 5 4.26 10.29 -8.48
C THR A 5 5.08 9.22 -9.20
N ASP A 6 4.92 9.12 -10.51
CA ASP A 6 5.64 8.18 -11.36
C ASP A 6 6.62 8.97 -12.24
N ILE A 7 7.89 8.55 -12.27
CA ILE A 7 8.95 9.19 -13.04
C ILE A 7 9.55 8.19 -14.03
N ILE A 8 9.70 8.62 -15.27
CA ILE A 8 10.30 7.84 -16.36
C ILE A 8 11.65 8.46 -16.71
N CYS A 9 12.74 7.85 -16.24
CA CYS A 9 14.10 8.25 -16.62
C CYS A 9 14.40 7.80 -18.06
N GLY A 10 15.11 8.63 -18.82
CA GLY A 10 15.57 8.30 -20.17
C GLY A 10 14.53 8.49 -21.25
N PHE A 11 13.52 9.33 -21.04
CA PHE A 11 12.54 9.67 -22.08
C PHE A 11 13.28 10.20 -23.34
N PRO A 12 12.85 9.85 -24.56
CA PRO A 12 13.54 10.29 -25.77
C PRO A 12 13.65 11.82 -25.86
N GLY A 13 14.87 12.35 -25.83
CA GLY A 13 15.17 13.78 -25.79
C GLY A 13 15.59 14.34 -24.43
N GLU A 14 15.45 13.59 -23.34
CA GLU A 14 15.84 14.00 -21.97
C GLU A 14 17.32 14.42 -21.89
N THR A 15 17.55 15.72 -21.65
CA THR A 15 18.88 16.32 -21.46
C THR A 15 19.44 16.04 -20.06
N ASP A 16 20.67 16.47 -19.76
CA ASP A 16 21.19 16.36 -18.38
C ASP A 16 20.55 17.44 -17.47
N GLU A 17 20.19 18.58 -18.03
CA GLU A 17 19.47 19.68 -17.39
C GLU A 17 18.05 19.28 -16.97
N ASP A 18 17.29 18.59 -17.85
CA ASP A 18 15.96 18.04 -17.52
C ASP A 18 16.03 17.04 -16.35
N PHE A 19 17.08 16.22 -16.35
CA PHE A 19 17.31 15.24 -15.30
C PHE A 19 17.70 15.90 -13.98
N GLU A 20 18.53 16.95 -14.00
CA GLU A 20 18.89 17.71 -12.80
C GLU A 20 17.66 18.41 -12.18
N GLN A 21 16.79 19.00 -13.01
CA GLN A 21 15.50 19.55 -12.54
C GLN A 21 14.64 18.47 -11.87
N THR A 22 14.58 17.26 -12.45
CA THR A 22 13.87 16.11 -11.87
C THR A 22 14.45 15.68 -10.52
N VAL A 23 15.78 15.66 -10.39
CA VAL A 23 16.48 15.38 -9.12
C VAL A 23 16.17 16.46 -8.08
N ASN A 24 16.13 17.73 -8.45
CA ASN A 24 15.85 18.84 -7.54
C ASN A 24 14.39 18.83 -7.06
N LEU A 25 13.43 18.50 -7.93
CA LEU A 25 12.02 18.27 -7.57
C LEU A 25 11.89 17.21 -6.45
N ILE A 26 12.59 16.07 -6.57
CA ILE A 26 12.57 15.02 -5.53
C ILE A 26 13.17 15.51 -4.21
N LYS A 27 14.28 16.27 -4.25
CA LYS A 27 14.94 16.82 -3.04
C LYS A 27 14.10 17.85 -2.31
N GLU A 28 13.39 18.70 -3.05
CA GLU A 28 12.55 19.77 -2.52
C GLU A 28 11.26 19.22 -1.88
N TYR A 29 10.48 18.46 -2.64
CA TYR A 29 9.14 18.01 -2.22
C TYR A 29 9.16 16.76 -1.33
N LYS A 30 10.27 15.99 -1.32
CA LYS A 30 10.49 14.80 -0.48
C LYS A 30 9.30 13.83 -0.48
N PHE A 31 8.80 13.54 -1.68
CA PHE A 31 7.62 12.68 -1.90
C PHE A 31 7.70 11.37 -1.12
N SER A 32 6.59 10.97 -0.52
CA SER A 32 6.52 9.73 0.26
C SER A 32 6.64 8.46 -0.58
N GLN A 33 6.13 8.49 -1.80
CA GLN A 33 6.16 7.40 -2.76
C GLN A 33 6.51 7.96 -4.14
N VAL A 34 7.49 7.34 -4.80
CA VAL A 34 7.90 7.67 -6.16
C VAL A 34 8.13 6.35 -6.91
N HIS A 35 7.46 6.13 -8.02
CA HIS A 35 7.76 5.00 -8.89
C HIS A 35 8.78 5.43 -9.95
N ILE A 36 10.05 5.02 -9.78
CA ILE A 36 11.12 5.33 -10.71
C ILE A 36 11.26 4.20 -11.72
N SER A 37 10.94 4.49 -12.98
CA SER A 37 11.02 3.56 -14.10
C SER A 37 12.01 4.04 -15.17
N GLN A 38 12.45 3.14 -16.04
CA GLN A 38 13.26 3.47 -17.22
C GLN A 38 12.36 3.48 -18.46
N PHE A 39 12.56 4.43 -19.37
CA PHE A 39 11.79 4.51 -20.60
C PHE A 39 11.90 3.22 -21.43
N TYR A 40 10.74 2.61 -21.69
CA TYR A 40 10.61 1.48 -22.60
C TYR A 40 9.69 1.86 -23.78
N PRO A 41 10.16 1.80 -25.04
CA PRO A 41 9.37 2.22 -26.20
C PRO A 41 8.17 1.28 -26.42
N ARG A 42 6.96 1.83 -26.34
CA ARG A 42 5.73 1.10 -26.67
C ARG A 42 5.42 1.22 -28.17
N PRO A 43 5.22 0.11 -28.91
CA PRO A 43 4.84 0.15 -30.33
C PRO A 43 3.64 1.08 -30.59
N GLY A 44 3.64 1.76 -31.75
CA GLY A 44 2.61 2.73 -32.12
C GLY A 44 2.79 4.14 -31.54
N THR A 45 3.43 4.30 -30.37
CA THR A 45 3.60 5.62 -29.74
C THR A 45 4.55 6.54 -30.54
N PRO A 46 4.38 7.88 -30.48
CA PRO A 46 5.36 8.82 -31.04
C PRO A 46 6.76 8.63 -30.45
N ALA A 47 6.85 8.44 -29.12
CA ALA A 47 8.11 8.25 -28.41
C ALA A 47 8.91 7.03 -28.88
N ALA A 48 8.26 5.97 -29.38
CA ALA A 48 8.97 4.81 -29.94
C ALA A 48 9.77 5.11 -31.23
N ARG A 49 9.45 6.21 -31.93
CA ARG A 49 10.16 6.67 -33.15
C ARG A 49 11.22 7.73 -32.87
N MET A 50 11.29 8.26 -31.66
CA MET A 50 12.23 9.33 -31.28
C MET A 50 13.64 8.77 -31.00
N LYS A 51 14.66 9.64 -31.08
CA LYS A 51 16.05 9.28 -30.74
C LYS A 51 16.16 8.97 -29.25
N LYS A 52 16.51 7.72 -28.92
CA LYS A 52 16.63 7.25 -27.53
C LYS A 52 17.86 7.85 -26.84
N VAL A 53 17.73 8.07 -25.53
CA VAL A 53 18.87 8.31 -24.64
C VAL A 53 19.71 7.02 -24.53
N PRO A 54 21.05 7.08 -24.53
CA PRO A 54 21.90 5.89 -24.39
C PRO A 54 21.62 5.10 -23.10
N SER A 55 21.49 3.78 -23.20
CA SER A 55 21.04 2.92 -22.09
C SER A 55 21.92 3.00 -20.83
N ASN A 56 23.21 3.29 -20.97
CA ASN A 56 24.12 3.54 -19.84
C ASN A 56 23.77 4.82 -19.09
N VAL A 57 23.38 5.89 -19.79
CA VAL A 57 22.91 7.15 -19.20
C VAL A 57 21.57 6.92 -18.49
N VAL A 58 20.61 6.25 -19.13
CA VAL A 58 19.32 5.92 -18.51
C VAL A 58 19.50 5.12 -17.21
N LYS A 59 20.39 4.11 -17.22
CA LYS A 59 20.69 3.29 -16.04
C LYS A 59 21.43 4.06 -14.94
N ARG A 60 22.29 5.03 -15.29
CA ARG A 60 22.88 5.97 -14.32
C ARG A 60 21.79 6.81 -13.68
N ARG A 61 21.01 7.51 -14.50
CA ARG A 61 19.95 8.44 -14.08
C ARG A 61 18.93 7.77 -13.14
N SER A 62 18.42 6.59 -13.50
CA SER A 62 17.46 5.90 -12.63
C SER A 62 18.06 5.51 -11.28
N ARG A 63 19.30 5.02 -11.24
CA ARG A 63 19.99 4.65 -9.99
C ARG A 63 20.28 5.87 -9.12
N GLU A 64 20.72 6.96 -9.73
CA GLU A 64 20.99 8.22 -9.06
C GLU A 64 19.72 8.79 -8.42
N LEU A 65 18.61 8.83 -9.16
CA LEU A 65 17.32 9.29 -8.65
C LEU A 65 16.77 8.37 -7.53
N THR A 66 16.95 7.04 -7.64
CA THR A 66 16.61 6.09 -6.56
C THR A 66 17.42 6.39 -5.30
N ASN A 67 18.74 6.58 -5.40
CA ASN A 67 19.57 6.93 -4.24
C ASN A 67 19.12 8.24 -3.58
N VAL A 68 18.75 9.25 -4.38
CA VAL A 68 18.23 10.54 -3.87
C VAL A 68 16.89 10.34 -3.15
N PHE A 69 15.96 9.56 -3.72
CA PHE A 69 14.69 9.23 -3.08
C PHE A 69 14.87 8.43 -1.79
N GLU A 70 15.78 7.46 -1.76
CA GLU A 70 16.05 6.64 -0.57
C GLU A 70 16.75 7.42 0.56
N SER A 71 17.39 8.55 0.26
CA SER A 71 18.18 9.34 1.22
C SER A 71 17.38 10.04 2.34
N PHE A 72 16.05 10.13 2.23
CA PHE A 72 15.21 10.83 3.21
C PHE A 72 14.06 9.98 3.76
N THR A 73 13.58 10.33 4.96
CA THR A 73 12.51 9.63 5.68
C THR A 73 11.18 10.41 5.58
N PRO A 74 10.23 10.01 4.71
CA PRO A 74 9.06 10.84 4.39
C PRO A 74 7.99 10.86 5.49
N TYR A 75 8.07 9.98 6.48
CA TYR A 75 7.10 9.85 7.57
C TYR A 75 7.58 10.49 8.89
N SER A 76 8.70 11.22 8.87
CA SER A 76 9.25 11.89 10.06
C SER A 76 8.23 12.81 10.73
N GLY A 77 8.07 12.70 12.05
CA GLY A 77 7.08 13.46 12.81
C GLY A 77 5.67 12.85 12.73
N MET A 78 5.53 11.57 12.37
CA MET A 78 4.30 10.80 12.58
C MET A 78 4.24 10.12 13.95
N GLU A 79 5.39 9.96 14.61
CA GLU A 79 5.52 9.37 15.93
C GLU A 79 4.59 10.03 16.96
N GLY A 80 3.88 9.21 17.72
CA GLY A 80 2.92 9.65 18.73
C GLY A 80 1.55 10.07 18.20
N LYS A 81 1.37 10.29 16.89
CA LYS A 81 0.05 10.59 16.30
C LYS A 81 -0.88 9.38 16.39
N VAL A 82 -2.18 9.65 16.51
CA VAL A 82 -3.23 8.64 16.44
C VAL A 82 -3.93 8.80 15.09
N GLU A 83 -3.89 7.75 14.28
CA GLU A 83 -4.48 7.71 12.94
C GLU A 83 -5.54 6.61 12.86
N ARG A 84 -6.59 6.85 12.07
CA ARG A 84 -7.53 5.78 11.69
C ARG A 84 -6.88 4.94 10.59
N ILE A 85 -6.80 3.63 10.82
CA ILE A 85 -6.32 2.65 9.85
C ILE A 85 -7.46 1.71 9.42
N TRP A 86 -7.42 1.28 8.16
CA TRP A 86 -8.23 0.18 7.63
C TRP A 86 -7.33 -1.04 7.46
N ILE A 87 -7.64 -2.15 8.12
CA ILE A 87 -6.79 -3.35 8.19
C ILE A 87 -7.18 -4.32 7.06
N THR A 88 -6.24 -4.65 6.18
CA THR A 88 -6.49 -5.46 4.96
C THR A 88 -5.83 -6.82 4.98
N ASP A 89 -4.55 -6.88 5.37
CA ASP A 89 -3.68 -8.03 5.09
C ASP A 89 -2.85 -8.44 6.31
N ILE A 90 -2.26 -9.64 6.23
CA ILE A 90 -1.19 -10.08 7.13
C ILE A 90 0.15 -9.74 6.47
N ALA A 91 1.08 -9.15 7.21
CA ALA A 91 2.40 -8.80 6.70
C ALA A 91 3.23 -10.05 6.37
N THR A 92 4.24 -9.90 5.51
CA THR A 92 5.11 -11.01 5.06
C THR A 92 5.94 -11.66 6.18
N ASP A 93 6.04 -11.03 7.34
CA ASP A 93 6.66 -11.59 8.55
C ASP A 93 5.73 -12.55 9.34
N GLY A 94 4.42 -12.54 9.05
CA GLY A 94 3.43 -13.33 9.78
C GLY A 94 3.23 -12.91 11.25
N VAL A 95 3.67 -11.72 11.63
CA VAL A 95 3.59 -11.16 13.00
C VAL A 95 2.71 -9.92 13.04
N HIS A 96 2.80 -9.05 12.04
CA HIS A 96 2.01 -7.83 11.95
C HIS A 96 0.80 -7.98 11.02
N LEU A 97 -0.27 -7.26 11.32
CA LEU A 97 -1.29 -6.93 10.35
C LEU A 97 -0.91 -5.63 9.62
N VAL A 98 -1.33 -5.53 8.37
CA VAL A 98 -1.16 -4.36 7.51
C VAL A 98 -2.44 -3.54 7.54
N GLY A 99 -2.34 -2.31 8.04
CA GLY A 99 -3.39 -1.30 7.92
C GLY A 99 -2.96 -0.15 7.03
N HIS A 100 -3.93 0.58 6.47
CA HIS A 100 -3.68 1.79 5.69
C HIS A 100 -4.41 2.99 6.31
N THR A 101 -3.71 4.11 6.47
CA THR A 101 -4.36 5.39 6.85
C THR A 101 -5.21 5.93 5.70
N LYS A 102 -5.97 7.01 5.94
CA LYS A 102 -6.67 7.75 4.86
C LYS A 102 -5.73 8.27 3.76
N GLY A 103 -4.44 8.49 4.06
CA GLY A 103 -3.42 8.83 3.06
C GLY A 103 -2.93 7.66 2.22
N TYR A 104 -3.30 6.42 2.59
CA TYR A 104 -2.73 5.16 2.14
C TYR A 104 -1.33 4.82 2.72
N ILE A 105 -0.88 5.56 3.75
CA ILE A 105 0.33 5.21 4.52
C ILE A 105 0.13 3.84 5.16
N GLN A 106 1.06 2.92 4.88
CA GLN A 106 1.06 1.58 5.45
C GLN A 106 1.49 1.62 6.92
N VAL A 107 0.64 1.09 7.79
CA VAL A 107 0.83 0.98 9.25
C VAL A 107 0.88 -0.49 9.63
N LEU A 108 1.99 -0.92 10.22
CA LEU A 108 2.16 -2.29 10.74
C LEU A 108 1.76 -2.32 12.21
N VAL A 109 0.80 -3.17 12.57
CA VAL A 109 0.27 -3.30 13.93
C VAL A 109 0.29 -4.74 14.41
N ILE A 110 0.58 -4.96 15.70
CA ILE A 110 0.44 -6.29 16.31
C ILE A 110 -1.00 -6.44 16.82
N ALA A 111 -1.78 -7.26 16.13
CA ALA A 111 -3.21 -7.45 16.37
C ALA A 111 -3.62 -8.92 16.13
N PRO A 112 -4.80 -9.36 16.62
CA PRO A 112 -5.39 -10.63 16.26
C PRO A 112 -6.04 -10.58 14.86
N ASP A 113 -5.95 -11.70 14.14
CA ASP A 113 -6.32 -11.86 12.73
C ASP A 113 -7.83 -11.65 12.46
N ASP A 114 -8.67 -11.67 13.49
CA ASP A 114 -10.10 -11.33 13.44
C ASP A 114 -10.36 -9.84 13.17
N MET A 115 -9.31 -8.99 13.24
CA MET A 115 -9.37 -7.58 12.85
C MET A 115 -9.23 -7.34 11.33
N LEU A 116 -8.97 -8.37 10.52
CA LEU A 116 -8.92 -8.23 9.06
C LEU A 116 -10.27 -7.74 8.50
N GLY A 117 -10.25 -6.73 7.63
CA GLY A 117 -11.44 -6.07 7.09
C GLY A 117 -12.11 -5.05 8.04
N SER A 118 -11.51 -4.76 9.20
CA SER A 118 -12.03 -3.77 10.16
C SER A 118 -11.26 -2.43 10.11
N SER A 119 -11.84 -1.40 10.76
CA SER A 119 -11.15 -0.14 11.05
C SER A 119 -10.67 -0.10 12.50
N ALA A 120 -9.57 0.59 12.76
CA ALA A 120 -9.09 0.85 14.11
C ALA A 120 -8.44 2.24 14.25
N LEU A 121 -8.40 2.77 15.47
CA LEU A 121 -7.47 3.84 15.83
C LEU A 121 -6.14 3.22 16.25
N ALA A 122 -5.05 3.59 15.57
CA ALA A 122 -3.71 3.16 15.91
C ALA A 122 -2.83 4.35 16.28
N LYS A 123 -2.10 4.24 17.39
CA LYS A 123 -1.03 5.18 17.75
C LYS A 123 0.25 4.77 17.04
N ILE A 124 0.83 5.68 16.26
CA ILE A 124 2.12 5.44 15.62
C ILE A 124 3.22 5.48 16.68
N THR A 125 3.98 4.39 16.79
CA THR A 125 5.06 4.22 17.79
C THR A 125 6.44 4.46 17.22
N SER A 126 6.66 4.14 15.94
CA SER A 126 7.91 4.42 15.22
C SER A 126 7.67 4.50 13.71
N VAL A 127 8.63 5.07 12.97
CA VAL A 127 8.57 5.22 11.52
C VAL A 127 9.72 4.47 10.84
N GLY A 128 9.39 3.75 9.76
CA GLY A 128 10.36 3.20 8.83
C GLY A 128 10.44 4.03 7.55
N ARG A 129 11.22 3.56 6.56
CA ARG A 129 11.30 4.22 5.25
C ARG A 129 10.05 4.00 4.38
N TRP A 130 9.43 2.83 4.50
CA TRP A 130 8.36 2.35 3.61
C TRP A 130 7.00 2.29 4.29
N SER A 131 6.99 1.96 5.58
CA SER A 131 5.83 1.88 6.46
C SER A 131 6.11 2.57 7.79
N VAL A 132 5.06 2.75 8.59
CA VAL A 132 5.16 3.13 10.00
C VAL A 132 4.67 1.97 10.88
N PHE A 133 5.03 1.95 12.15
CA PHE A 133 4.58 0.94 13.11
C PHE A 133 3.66 1.57 14.15
N GLY A 134 2.72 0.81 14.68
CA GLY A 134 1.80 1.32 15.68
C GLY A 134 1.14 0.26 16.56
N GLU A 135 0.45 0.77 17.58
CA GLU A 135 -0.35 -0.01 18.52
C GLU A 135 -1.82 0.37 18.37
N VAL A 136 -2.70 -0.63 18.26
CA VAL A 136 -4.15 -0.42 18.22
C VAL A 136 -4.64 0.05 19.59
N ILE A 137 -5.38 1.17 19.61
CA ILE A 137 -6.05 1.70 20.80
C ILE A 137 -7.50 1.18 20.86
N GLU A 138 -8.23 1.28 19.75
CA GLU A 138 -9.68 1.04 19.69
C GLU A 138 -10.09 0.51 18.31
N THR A 139 -10.96 -0.51 18.29
CA THR A 139 -11.55 -1.05 17.06
C THR A 139 -12.85 -0.32 16.75
N ILE A 140 -13.00 0.17 15.51
CA ILE A 140 -14.19 0.86 15.04
C ILE A 140 -15.00 -0.08 14.15
N ASN A 141 -15.99 -0.73 14.75
CA ASN A 141 -16.91 -1.61 14.05
C ASN A 141 -18.08 -0.82 13.45
N PRO A 142 -18.30 -0.83 12.12
CA PRO A 142 -19.46 -0.14 11.52
C PRO A 142 -20.81 -0.74 11.94
N ALA A 143 -20.82 -1.94 12.55
CA ALA A 143 -22.02 -2.61 13.04
C ALA A 143 -22.57 -2.03 14.36
N SER A 144 -21.79 -1.29 15.14
CA SER A 144 -22.23 -0.74 16.45
C SER A 144 -22.88 0.64 16.38
N ASP A 145 -22.61 1.44 15.33
CA ASP A 145 -23.03 2.85 15.28
C ASP A 145 -24.51 3.07 14.93
N ASN A 146 -25.19 2.04 14.40
CA ASN A 146 -26.62 2.08 14.05
C ASN A 146 -27.58 2.11 15.26
N LYS A 147 -27.08 2.28 16.49
CA LYS A 147 -27.91 2.30 17.71
C LYS A 147 -27.96 3.65 18.44
N ALA A 148 -27.32 4.71 17.92
CA ALA A 148 -27.16 5.97 18.63
C ALA A 148 -27.29 7.26 17.76
N LEU A 149 -28.20 7.30 16.78
CA LEU A 149 -28.59 8.57 16.16
C LEU A 149 -30.09 8.67 15.84
N ASN A 150 -30.93 8.51 16.86
CA ASN A 150 -32.29 9.04 16.85
C ASN A 150 -32.36 10.17 17.89
N LYS A 151 -31.90 11.37 17.52
CA LYS A 151 -32.07 12.59 18.31
C LYS A 151 -32.93 13.57 17.53
N GLN A 152 -34.10 13.87 18.08
CA GLN A 152 -35.18 14.59 17.44
C GLN A 152 -34.78 16.04 17.11
N VAL A 153 -35.12 16.49 15.91
CA VAL A 153 -35.16 17.93 15.58
C VAL A 153 -36.50 18.48 16.09
N PRO A 154 -36.55 19.62 16.81
CA PRO A 154 -37.82 20.20 17.24
C PRO A 154 -38.53 20.85 16.05
N THR A 155 -39.78 20.46 15.80
CA THR A 155 -40.70 21.24 14.97
C THR A 155 -41.17 22.47 15.74
N GLN A 156 -40.94 23.66 15.18
CA GLN A 156 -41.70 24.85 15.52
C GLN A 156 -42.43 25.33 14.26
N ASP A 157 -43.74 25.48 14.36
CA ASP A 157 -44.55 26.19 13.37
C ASP A 157 -44.16 27.68 13.37
N MET A 158 -43.98 28.29 12.19
CA MET A 158 -44.93 29.31 11.75
C MET A 158 -44.71 29.81 10.31
N SER A 159 -45.86 30.02 9.67
CA SER A 159 -46.22 31.00 8.64
C SER A 159 -45.14 31.78 7.86
N SER A 160 -45.25 31.65 6.53
CA SER A 160 -45.48 32.71 5.53
C SER A 160 -44.42 33.80 5.23
N LEU A 161 -44.50 34.23 3.96
CA LEU A 161 -43.97 35.45 3.33
C LEU A 161 -42.50 35.49 2.89
N CYS A 162 -42.35 36.18 1.73
CA CYS A 162 -41.15 36.58 0.99
C CYS A 162 -40.70 35.59 -0.13
N CYS A 163 -40.41 36.03 -1.35
CA CYS A 163 -40.14 37.39 -1.85
C CYS A 163 -40.94 37.76 -3.11
N ASN A 164 -41.53 38.97 -3.11
CA ASN A 164 -41.67 39.78 -4.33
C ASN A 164 -40.51 40.77 -4.37
N GLN A 165 -39.85 40.92 -5.53
CA GLN A 165 -39.43 42.18 -6.17
C GLN A 165 -38.20 41.99 -7.08
N THR A 166 -38.51 41.90 -8.37
CA THR A 166 -37.80 42.51 -9.51
C THR A 166 -36.58 43.40 -9.22
N LYS A 167 -35.46 43.11 -9.91
CA LYS A 167 -34.61 44.14 -10.53
C LYS A 167 -34.04 43.63 -11.85
N THR A 168 -34.02 44.53 -12.84
CA THR A 168 -33.70 44.32 -14.25
C THR A 168 -32.19 44.35 -14.55
N CYS A 169 -31.79 43.69 -15.64
CA CYS A 169 -30.79 44.17 -16.62
C CYS A 169 -30.93 43.38 -17.94
N GLU A 170 -30.41 43.92 -19.04
CA GLU A 170 -30.85 43.64 -20.42
C GLU A 170 -30.04 42.56 -21.19
N ILE A 171 -30.78 41.77 -21.97
CA ILE A 171 -30.58 41.31 -23.38
C ILE A 171 -29.15 41.20 -23.95
N SER A 172 -28.79 39.99 -24.43
CA SER A 172 -28.16 39.74 -25.75
C SER A 172 -28.25 38.26 -26.18
N GLU A 173 -28.34 37.98 -27.49
CA GLU A 173 -28.80 36.69 -28.08
C GLU A 173 -27.76 36.00 -29.05
N GLU A 174 -27.89 34.77 -29.57
CA GLU A 174 -28.94 33.72 -29.53
C GLU A 174 -28.44 32.35 -28.89
N PRO A 175 -28.41 31.11 -29.49
CA PRO A 175 -28.87 29.93 -28.72
C PRO A 175 -28.13 28.55 -28.87
N GLU A 176 -28.70 27.52 -28.22
CA GLU A 176 -28.55 26.05 -28.43
C GLU A 176 -27.20 25.35 -28.09
N SER A 177 -27.15 24.09 -27.61
CA SER A 177 -28.19 23.14 -27.16
C SER A 177 -27.62 22.21 -26.07
N CYS A 178 -28.48 21.59 -25.26
CA CYS A 178 -28.10 20.40 -24.48
C CYS A 178 -29.29 19.44 -24.34
N ALA A 179 -29.02 18.13 -24.46
CA ALA A 179 -30.03 17.11 -24.65
C ALA A 179 -30.64 16.55 -23.34
N CYS A 180 -31.75 15.82 -23.53
CA CYS A 180 -32.53 15.08 -22.52
C CYS A 180 -33.44 15.95 -21.61
N GLY A 181 -34.72 15.63 -21.41
CA GLY A 181 -35.48 14.49 -21.92
C GLY A 181 -36.60 14.06 -20.96
N ASN A 182 -37.72 14.80 -20.98
CA ASN A 182 -39.02 14.55 -20.33
C ASN A 182 -39.11 14.37 -18.80
N VAL A 183 -40.11 15.07 -18.25
CA VAL A 183 -40.70 14.91 -16.93
C VAL A 183 -41.93 13.99 -17.05
N ASP A 184 -42.19 13.16 -16.04
CA ASP A 184 -43.52 12.87 -15.46
C ASP A 184 -43.57 11.50 -14.75
N SER A 185 -43.79 11.47 -13.43
CA SER A 185 -44.72 10.50 -12.80
C SER A 185 -45.01 10.75 -11.32
N CYS A 186 -46.30 10.75 -10.99
CA CYS A 186 -46.92 10.29 -9.74
C CYS A 186 -46.59 10.96 -8.38
N CYS A 187 -47.46 11.92 -8.01
CA CYS A 187 -47.98 12.01 -6.65
C CYS A 187 -49.09 10.96 -6.41
N SER A 188 -49.05 10.22 -5.30
CA SER A 188 -50.29 9.83 -4.58
C SER A 188 -50.10 9.24 -3.16
N GLN A 189 -50.78 9.88 -2.20
CA GLN A 189 -51.61 9.28 -1.12
C GLN A 189 -50.96 8.46 0.03
N SER A 190 -50.75 9.18 1.14
CA SER A 190 -51.32 8.93 2.49
C SER A 190 -51.79 7.53 2.92
N THR A 191 -51.35 7.09 4.11
CA THR A 191 -52.28 6.66 5.19
C THR A 191 -51.61 6.76 6.58
N LEU A 192 -52.44 6.85 7.64
CA LEU A 192 -52.06 7.26 9.00
C LEU A 192 -52.63 6.26 10.02
N VAL A 193 -51.78 5.69 10.90
CA VAL A 193 -52.21 4.95 12.11
C VAL A 193 -51.29 5.31 13.29
N LYS A 194 -51.88 5.48 14.48
CA LYS A 194 -51.27 5.95 15.75
C LYS A 194 -50.88 4.79 16.69
N THR A 195 -50.35 5.17 17.88
CA THR A 195 -50.25 4.42 19.17
C THR A 195 -48.99 3.55 19.36
N ASP A 196 -48.37 3.43 20.55
CA ASP A 196 -48.41 4.28 21.77
C ASP A 196 -47.13 4.09 22.65
N ASN A 197 -47.01 4.88 23.73
CA ASN A 197 -45.86 4.97 24.68
C ASN A 197 -45.36 3.64 25.34
N SER A 198 -44.07 3.58 25.74
CA SER A 198 -43.64 3.49 27.18
C SER A 198 -42.18 3.08 27.47
N ARG A 199 -41.43 3.98 28.15
CA ARG A 199 -40.42 3.78 29.24
C ARG A 199 -39.16 2.88 29.10
N ASP A 200 -38.01 3.56 29.12
CA ASP A 200 -36.76 3.37 29.88
C ASP A 200 -36.41 2.04 30.59
N THR A 201 -35.13 1.64 30.48
CA THR A 201 -34.21 1.40 31.64
C THR A 201 -32.74 1.39 31.16
N VAL A 202 -31.84 2.03 31.92
CA VAL A 202 -30.38 2.11 31.65
C VAL A 202 -29.61 1.13 32.54
N VAL A 203 -28.65 0.39 31.98
CA VAL A 203 -27.59 -0.31 32.73
C VAL A 203 -26.25 -0.22 31.98
N LEU A 204 -25.15 0.02 32.71
CA LEU A 204 -23.76 0.15 32.26
C LEU A 204 -22.85 -0.70 33.19
N PRO A 205 -21.56 -0.96 32.88
CA PRO A 205 -21.11 -2.26 32.36
C PRO A 205 -20.17 -3.04 33.30
N GLN A 206 -19.77 -4.26 32.92
CA GLN A 206 -18.64 -4.97 33.55
C GLN A 206 -17.53 -5.41 32.58
N ASN A 207 -16.41 -4.71 32.75
CA ASN A 207 -15.01 -5.04 32.49
C ASN A 207 -14.62 -6.54 32.34
N GLN A 208 -13.89 -6.88 31.27
CA GLN A 208 -13.05 -8.10 31.18
C GLN A 208 -11.74 -7.85 30.41
N ASN A 209 -10.75 -7.18 31.01
CA ASN A 209 -9.44 -6.95 30.36
C ASN A 209 -8.29 -7.82 30.93
N ASN A 210 -8.44 -9.15 30.88
CA ASN A 210 -7.42 -10.08 31.41
C ASN A 210 -7.08 -11.26 30.46
N LYS A 211 -7.53 -11.21 29.20
CA LYS A 211 -7.32 -12.27 28.19
C LYS A 211 -6.07 -12.05 27.33
N ASN A 212 -5.59 -10.81 27.21
CA ASN A 212 -4.52 -10.43 26.29
C ASN A 212 -3.12 -10.91 26.74
N LEU A 213 -2.90 -11.07 28.06
CA LEU A 213 -1.60 -11.50 28.59
C LEU A 213 -1.29 -12.97 28.30
N PHE A 214 -2.29 -13.87 28.40
CA PHE A 214 -2.09 -15.30 28.13
C PHE A 214 -1.84 -15.59 26.64
N GLY A 215 -2.55 -14.89 25.74
CA GLY A 215 -2.28 -14.97 24.30
C GLY A 215 -0.85 -14.54 23.95
N TRP A 216 -0.36 -13.47 24.59
CA TRP A 216 1.02 -12.99 24.45
C TRP A 216 2.06 -14.01 24.95
N ILE A 217 1.85 -14.61 26.13
CA ILE A 217 2.74 -15.65 26.67
C ILE A 217 2.76 -16.91 25.79
N LEU A 218 1.61 -17.31 25.23
CA LEU A 218 1.49 -18.48 24.35
C LEU A 218 2.13 -18.24 22.97
N ARG A 219 1.97 -17.05 22.37
CA ARG A 219 2.74 -16.66 21.16
C ARG A 219 4.24 -16.63 21.46
N LYS A 220 4.66 -16.08 22.61
CA LYS A 220 6.06 -16.08 23.03
C LYS A 220 6.63 -17.50 23.19
N ARG A 221 5.85 -18.48 23.66
CA ARG A 221 6.27 -19.89 23.74
C ARG A 221 6.32 -20.61 22.39
N LYS A 222 5.34 -20.41 21.50
CA LYS A 222 5.40 -20.98 20.13
C LYS A 222 6.59 -20.40 19.34
N ASN A 223 6.83 -19.10 19.47
CA ASN A 223 8.00 -18.47 18.86
C ASN A 223 9.31 -18.84 19.58
N LEU A 224 9.30 -19.19 20.87
CA LEU A 224 10.49 -19.75 21.53
C LEU A 224 10.85 -21.13 20.96
N HIS A 225 9.88 -21.98 20.63
CA HIS A 225 10.16 -23.27 19.98
C HIS A 225 10.69 -23.08 18.55
N LYS A 226 10.08 -22.18 17.78
CA LYS A 226 10.57 -21.76 16.44
C LYS A 226 11.95 -21.05 16.52
N ARG A 227 12.27 -20.45 17.66
CA ARG A 227 13.56 -19.83 17.98
C ARG A 227 14.61 -20.85 18.42
N VAL A 228 14.26 -21.95 19.09
CA VAL A 228 15.20 -23.05 19.35
C VAL A 228 15.59 -23.78 18.05
N GLU A 229 14.69 -23.90 17.08
CA GLU A 229 15.02 -24.40 15.73
C GLU A 229 15.81 -23.40 14.86
N SER A 230 15.89 -22.11 15.23
CA SER A 230 16.65 -21.09 14.48
C SER A 230 17.86 -20.50 15.22
N GLU A 231 18.00 -20.66 16.53
CA GLU A 231 19.22 -20.26 17.29
C GLU A 231 20.35 -21.30 17.20
N LEU A 232 20.12 -22.42 16.53
CA LEU A 232 21.19 -23.24 15.94
C LEU A 232 21.73 -22.66 14.61
N ALA A 233 21.15 -21.56 14.11
CA ALA A 233 21.56 -20.85 12.89
C ALA A 233 21.92 -19.38 13.16
N SER A 234 23.16 -19.18 13.62
CA SER A 234 23.90 -17.90 13.72
C SER A 234 23.41 -16.83 14.71
N GLY A 235 24.05 -16.79 15.87
CA GLY A 235 24.64 -15.54 16.35
C GLY A 235 26.11 -15.48 15.94
N SER A 236 26.61 -14.32 15.51
CA SER A 236 28.04 -14.09 15.33
C SER A 236 28.40 -12.67 15.73
N ASP A 237 28.99 -12.55 16.91
CA ASP A 237 29.72 -11.36 17.31
C ASP A 237 31.12 -11.36 16.67
N LEU A 238 31.75 -10.19 16.66
CA LEU A 238 33.00 -9.90 15.96
C LEU A 238 34.18 -10.84 16.31
N LYS A 239 34.47 -11.83 15.44
CA LYS A 239 35.87 -12.19 15.11
C LYS A 239 36.05 -12.94 13.79
N GLN A 240 37.22 -12.70 13.20
CA GLN A 240 37.70 -13.17 11.92
C GLN A 240 38.06 -14.67 11.93
N GLU A 241 37.25 -15.54 11.31
CA GLU A 241 37.71 -16.88 10.92
C GLU A 241 36.95 -17.45 9.70
N ARG A 242 37.68 -18.19 8.85
CA ARG A 242 37.28 -18.54 7.47
C ARG A 242 36.49 -19.86 7.44
N SER A 243 35.28 -19.86 8.00
CA SER A 243 34.47 -21.09 8.12
C SER A 243 33.84 -21.55 6.79
N MET A 244 34.08 -22.81 6.44
CA MET A 244 33.65 -23.45 5.20
C MET A 244 32.15 -23.80 5.28
N ARG A 245 31.29 -23.04 4.56
CA ARG A 245 29.84 -23.30 4.54
C ARG A 245 29.57 -24.74 4.09
N LYS A 246 28.85 -25.48 4.93
CA LYS A 246 28.47 -26.88 4.69
C LYS A 246 27.38 -26.90 3.61
N TRP A 247 27.72 -27.38 2.41
CA TRP A 247 26.78 -27.51 1.30
C TRP A 247 25.66 -28.50 1.64
N ASP A 248 24.43 -28.10 1.36
CA ASP A 248 23.26 -28.93 1.62
C ASP A 248 23.15 -30.09 0.64
N PHE A 249 22.33 -31.09 1.01
CA PHE A 249 22.09 -32.27 0.17
C PHE A 249 21.52 -31.91 -1.21
N VAL A 250 20.64 -30.90 -1.25
CA VAL A 250 20.02 -30.40 -2.49
C VAL A 250 21.05 -29.76 -3.42
N ASP A 251 21.96 -28.94 -2.89
CA ASP A 251 23.03 -28.31 -3.68
C ASP A 251 23.95 -29.35 -4.32
N LYS A 252 24.29 -30.41 -3.58
CA LYS A 252 25.13 -31.52 -4.07
C LYS A 252 24.42 -32.32 -5.16
N ALA A 253 23.12 -32.60 -5.00
CA ALA A 253 22.32 -33.26 -6.02
C ALA A 253 22.20 -32.42 -7.29
N LEU A 254 21.97 -31.10 -7.15
CA LEU A 254 21.90 -30.16 -8.27
C LEU A 254 23.23 -30.09 -9.02
N LEU A 255 24.36 -29.93 -8.31
CA LEU A 255 25.67 -29.87 -8.93
C LEU A 255 26.07 -31.19 -9.61
N GLY A 256 25.68 -32.33 -9.03
CA GLY A 256 25.84 -33.64 -9.64
C GLY A 256 25.09 -33.76 -10.98
N GLY A 257 23.80 -33.37 -11.01
CA GLY A 257 23.00 -33.35 -12.23
C GLY A 257 23.58 -32.45 -13.32
N ILE A 258 24.03 -31.24 -12.96
CA ILE A 258 24.69 -30.30 -13.88
C ILE A 258 25.98 -30.91 -14.43
N SER A 259 26.81 -31.52 -13.57
CA SER A 259 28.09 -32.12 -13.97
C SER A 259 27.90 -33.29 -14.94
N ILE A 260 26.91 -34.17 -14.70
CA ILE A 260 26.57 -35.28 -15.59
C ILE A 260 26.08 -34.74 -16.94
N SER A 261 25.22 -33.71 -16.95
CA SER A 261 24.72 -33.07 -18.18
C SER A 261 25.83 -32.43 -19.02
N ILE A 262 26.83 -31.82 -18.38
CA ILE A 262 28.00 -31.25 -19.07
C ILE A 262 28.86 -32.35 -19.67
N LEU A 263 29.11 -33.45 -18.93
CA LEU A 263 29.92 -34.57 -19.41
C LEU A 263 29.26 -35.30 -20.60
N THR A 264 27.94 -35.47 -20.62
CA THR A 264 27.24 -36.07 -21.77
C THR A 264 27.30 -35.18 -23.01
N ILE A 265 27.16 -33.86 -22.86
CA ILE A 265 27.32 -32.90 -23.96
C ILE A 265 28.75 -32.94 -24.53
N ILE A 266 29.77 -32.95 -23.67
CA ILE A 266 31.17 -33.06 -24.10
C ILE A 266 31.42 -34.38 -24.83
N ALA A 267 30.92 -35.51 -24.31
CA ALA A 267 31.04 -36.81 -24.96
C ALA A 267 30.40 -36.82 -26.37
N LEU A 268 29.19 -36.26 -26.52
CA LEU A 268 28.53 -36.12 -27.81
C LEU A 268 29.33 -35.25 -28.79
N LEU A 269 29.89 -34.12 -28.34
CA LEU A 269 30.74 -33.26 -29.17
C LEU A 269 32.04 -33.95 -29.60
N VAL A 270 32.63 -34.77 -28.73
CA VAL A 270 33.81 -35.60 -29.07
C VAL A 270 33.44 -36.68 -30.08
N CYS A 271 32.33 -37.42 -29.87
CA CYS A 271 31.85 -38.41 -30.83
C CYS A 271 31.55 -37.80 -32.21
N LEU A 272 30.91 -36.62 -32.26
CA LEU A 272 30.64 -35.88 -33.49
C LEU A 272 31.93 -35.40 -34.18
N ARG A 273 32.94 -34.95 -33.40
CA ARG A 273 34.26 -34.60 -33.95
C ARG A 273 34.96 -35.82 -34.55
N PHE A 274 34.93 -36.97 -33.88
CA PHE A 274 35.51 -38.22 -34.39
C PHE A 274 34.78 -38.75 -35.63
N SER A 275 33.44 -38.72 -35.67
CA SER A 275 32.69 -39.18 -36.84
C SER A 275 32.91 -38.30 -38.08
N VAL A 276 33.08 -36.99 -37.90
CA VAL A 276 33.46 -36.07 -38.99
C VAL A 276 34.90 -36.30 -39.46
N LEU A 277 35.84 -36.53 -38.54
CA LEU A 277 37.25 -36.82 -38.88
C LEU A 277 37.46 -38.18 -39.56
N TRP A 278 36.57 -39.16 -39.35
CA TRP A 278 36.62 -40.47 -40.00
C TRP A 278 35.85 -40.51 -41.34
N SER A 279 35.21 -39.40 -41.71
CA SER A 279 34.42 -39.27 -42.96
C SER A 279 35.12 -38.43 -44.03
N GLN A 280 36.41 -38.13 -43.86
CA GLN A 280 37.32 -37.55 -44.86
C GLN A 280 38.46 -38.54 -45.14
#